data_AF-A0A7R9PMS7-F1
#
_entry.id   AF-A0A7R9PMS7-F1
#
_cell.length_a   1.000
_cell.length_b   1.000
_cell.length_c   1.000
_cell.angle_alpha   90.00
_cell.angle_beta   90.00
_cell.angle_gamma   90.00
#
_symmetry.space_group_name_H-M   'P 1'
#
loop_
_entity.id
_entity.type
_entity.pdbx_description
1 polymer ?
#
loop_
_entity_poly.entity_id
_entity_poly.type
_entity_poly.pdbx_seq_one_letter_code
_entity_poly.pdbx_strand_id
1 'polypeptide(L)'
;MLGLLTMYRRNDQHVRSPYDVSPQRPTCVEFIEKPKLKVMERTPQFPGNIKPPKMVKNLKFMRGPEPLHNSLLHRQYGIIATGGGRMRYGHFEMVRLGIGRKLDVNRMFALWRIDAPWQPVTKKGQGQRMGGGKGAIDHYVTPIKAGRVIVEIGGNCEFSEVKPMLEMVAHKLPFKAEVVSQKIMEKKAEKELREERDNLNPYTFKYVVQNNMGGCQNWISPYDRKWFGKHQ
;
A
#
# COMPACT_ATOMS: atom_id res chain seq x y z
N MET A 1 80.43 8.99 -8.43
CA MET A 1 79.12 9.21 -9.11
C MET A 1 78.24 7.99 -8.84
N LEU A 2 76.93 8.22 -8.67
CA LEU A 2 75.84 7.26 -8.39
C LEU A 2 75.80 6.77 -6.93
N GLY A 3 74.75 6.97 -6.13
CA GLY A 3 73.42 7.55 -6.31
C GLY A 3 72.55 7.03 -5.16
N LEU A 4 72.15 7.91 -4.23
CA LEU A 4 71.27 7.54 -3.11
C LEU A 4 69.87 7.20 -3.63
N LEU A 5 69.40 5.97 -3.38
CA LEU A 5 68.03 5.55 -3.64
C LEU A 5 67.17 5.90 -2.42
N THR A 6 66.50 7.05 -2.44
CA THR A 6 65.54 7.45 -1.42
C THR A 6 64.24 6.64 -1.57
N MET A 7 63.96 5.77 -0.61
CA MET A 7 62.67 5.08 -0.48
C MET A 7 61.57 6.08 -0.12
N TYR A 8 60.83 6.54 -1.13
CA TYR A 8 59.60 7.31 -0.93
C TYR A 8 58.49 6.34 -0.48
N ARG A 9 58.24 6.27 0.83
CA ARG A 9 57.08 5.58 1.42
C ARG A 9 55.82 6.32 0.97
N ARG A 10 55.14 5.81 -0.05
CA ARG A 10 53.79 6.28 -0.41
C ARG A 10 52.88 6.04 0.79
N ASN A 11 52.50 7.12 1.47
CA ASN A 11 51.35 7.12 2.36
C ASN A 11 50.10 6.97 1.47
N ASP A 12 49.66 5.73 1.26
CA ASP A 12 48.34 5.43 0.68
C ASP A 12 47.26 5.79 1.71
N GLN A 13 47.06 7.08 1.92
CA GLN A 13 45.82 7.56 2.53
C GLN A 13 44.70 7.32 1.52
N HIS A 14 43.96 6.23 1.71
CA HIS A 14 42.68 6.03 1.04
C HIS A 14 41.75 7.17 1.46
N VAL A 15 41.71 8.23 0.65
CA VAL A 15 40.72 9.30 0.77
C VAL A 15 39.38 8.64 0.47
N ARG A 16 38.59 8.39 1.53
CA ARG A 16 37.20 7.93 1.37
C ARG A 16 36.49 8.93 0.48
N SER A 17 35.96 8.47 -0.65
CA SER A 17 35.16 9.28 -1.55
C SER A 17 34.02 9.94 -0.73
N PRO A 18 33.65 11.21 -0.97
CA PRO A 18 32.50 11.83 -0.30
C PRO A 18 31.17 11.10 -0.56
N TYR A 19 31.16 10.12 -1.47
CA TYR A 19 30.04 9.22 -1.76
C TYR A 19 30.13 7.86 -1.06
N ASP A 20 31.19 7.58 -0.28
CA ASP A 20 31.34 6.37 0.55
C ASP A 20 30.63 6.57 1.91
N VAL A 21 29.35 6.89 1.86
CA VAL A 21 28.47 6.80 3.03
C VAL A 21 27.96 5.37 3.11
N SER A 22 28.60 4.56 3.97
CA SER A 22 28.05 3.25 4.32
C SER A 22 26.60 3.43 4.79
N PRO A 23 25.62 2.66 4.25
CA PRO A 23 24.23 2.83 4.65
C PRO A 23 24.12 2.61 6.16
N GLN A 24 23.61 3.62 6.87
CA GLN A 24 23.37 3.51 8.30
C GLN A 24 22.37 2.39 8.52
N ARG A 25 22.83 1.28 9.10
CA ARG A 25 21.95 0.18 9.52
C ARG A 25 21.05 0.73 10.61
N PRO A 26 19.71 0.57 10.53
CA PRO A 26 18.84 0.94 11.64
C PRO A 26 19.26 0.12 12.86
N THR A 27 19.74 0.81 13.90
CA THR A 27 20.45 0.20 15.05
C THR A 27 19.52 -0.51 16.02
N CYS A 28 18.20 -0.39 15.86
CA CYS A 28 17.21 -1.12 16.64
C CYS A 28 15.99 -1.43 15.75
N VAL A 29 15.97 -2.61 15.12
CA VAL A 29 14.76 -3.15 14.48
C VAL A 29 14.28 -4.30 15.34
N GLU A 30 13.10 -4.15 15.92
CA GLU A 30 12.46 -5.23 16.67
C GLU A 30 12.03 -6.33 15.70
N PHE A 31 12.59 -7.53 15.89
CA PHE A 31 12.22 -8.69 15.11
C PHE A 31 10.97 -9.36 15.69
N ILE A 32 10.09 -9.79 14.80
CA ILE A 32 8.87 -10.48 15.15
C ILE A 32 9.13 -11.98 15.13
N GLU A 33 8.59 -12.72 16.10
CA GLU A 33 8.75 -14.18 16.22
C GLU A 33 8.36 -14.94 14.95
N LYS A 34 7.34 -14.45 14.23
CA LYS A 34 6.83 -15.03 12.99
C LYS A 34 7.07 -14.08 11.82
N PRO A 35 8.22 -14.17 11.13
CA PRO A 35 8.58 -13.23 10.07
C PRO A 35 7.80 -13.43 8.77
N LYS A 36 7.22 -14.62 8.53
CA LYS A 36 6.44 -14.90 7.32
C LYS A 36 5.00 -14.42 7.45
N LEU A 37 4.43 -13.97 6.34
CA LEU A 37 3.01 -13.62 6.25
C LEU A 37 2.12 -14.80 6.66
N LYS A 38 1.22 -14.57 7.62
CA LYS A 38 0.20 -15.55 7.99
C LYS A 38 -0.68 -15.91 6.79
N VAL A 39 -1.09 -17.17 6.72
CA VAL A 39 -2.15 -17.61 5.81
C VAL A 39 -3.46 -17.00 6.29
N MET A 40 -4.16 -16.31 5.41
CA MET A 40 -5.47 -15.74 5.73
C MET A 40 -6.54 -16.81 5.56
N GLU A 41 -7.65 -16.69 6.29
CA GLU A 41 -8.81 -17.55 6.07
C GLU A 41 -9.56 -17.13 4.81
N ARG A 42 -10.10 -18.09 4.06
CA ARG A 42 -10.91 -17.81 2.87
C ARG A 42 -12.30 -17.27 3.22
N THR A 43 -12.86 -17.79 4.32
CA THR A 43 -14.21 -17.50 4.80
C THR A 43 -14.11 -17.11 6.27
N PRO A 44 -14.81 -16.05 6.71
CA PRO A 44 -14.88 -15.73 8.13
C PRO A 44 -15.62 -16.83 8.89
N GLN A 45 -15.18 -17.14 10.11
CA GLN A 45 -15.84 -18.09 10.99
C GLN A 45 -17.06 -17.44 11.63
N PHE A 46 -18.21 -18.13 11.56
CA PHE A 46 -19.43 -17.77 12.27
C PHE A 46 -19.78 -18.86 13.26
N PRO A 47 -20.44 -18.54 14.40
CA PRO A 47 -20.96 -19.57 15.28
C PRO A 47 -21.99 -20.42 14.52
N GLY A 48 -22.00 -21.74 14.75
CA GLY A 48 -22.81 -22.68 13.98
C GLY A 48 -24.31 -22.37 13.93
N ASN A 49 -24.81 -21.64 14.93
CA ASN A 49 -26.21 -21.27 15.06
C ASN A 49 -26.61 -20.09 14.14
N ILE A 50 -25.64 -19.37 13.57
CA ILE A 50 -25.90 -18.18 12.75
C ILE A 50 -25.56 -18.47 11.29
N LYS A 51 -26.55 -18.29 10.42
CA LYS A 51 -26.31 -18.32 8.97
C LYS A 51 -25.51 -17.07 8.56
N PRO A 52 -24.46 -17.20 7.73
CA PRO A 52 -23.68 -16.05 7.27
C PRO A 52 -24.57 -14.97 6.64
N PRO A 53 -24.50 -13.71 7.11
CA PRO A 53 -25.41 -12.66 6.65
C PRO A 53 -25.08 -12.24 5.20
N LYS A 54 -26.11 -12.06 4.38
CA LYS A 54 -25.96 -11.54 3.01
C LYS A 54 -25.91 -10.01 3.03
N MET A 55 -24.84 -9.40 2.54
CA MET A 55 -24.72 -7.92 2.50
C MET A 55 -24.96 -7.34 1.11
N VAL A 56 -25.57 -6.16 1.04
CA VAL A 56 -25.59 -5.36 -0.21
C VAL A 56 -24.16 -5.00 -0.63
N LYS A 57 -23.94 -4.73 -1.92
CA LYS A 57 -22.58 -4.57 -2.47
C LYS A 57 -21.81 -3.38 -1.89
N ASN A 58 -22.48 -2.35 -1.36
CA ASN A 58 -21.90 -1.17 -0.69
C ASN A 58 -20.56 -0.69 -1.29
N LEU A 59 -20.62 -0.08 -2.47
CA LEU A 59 -19.42 0.40 -3.19
C LEU A 59 -18.68 1.53 -2.45
N LYS A 60 -19.34 2.18 -1.48
CA LYS A 60 -18.74 3.17 -0.58
C LYS A 60 -17.51 2.65 0.17
N PHE A 61 -17.39 1.34 0.39
CA PHE A 61 -16.22 0.77 1.08
C PHE A 61 -14.91 0.92 0.30
N MET A 62 -14.96 1.12 -1.01
CA MET A 62 -13.76 1.33 -1.85
C MET A 62 -13.58 2.80 -2.26
N ARG A 63 -14.61 3.63 -2.12
CA ARG A 63 -14.59 5.02 -2.58
C ARG A 63 -13.92 5.92 -1.54
N GLY A 64 -13.06 6.83 -2.02
CA GLY A 64 -12.40 7.85 -1.22
C GLY A 64 -11.08 7.40 -0.59
N PRO A 65 -10.50 8.26 0.27
CA PRO A 65 -9.25 7.97 0.95
C PRO A 65 -9.47 7.06 2.15
N GLU A 66 -8.43 6.31 2.48
CA GLU A 66 -8.31 5.57 3.73
C GLU A 66 -8.04 6.52 4.90
N PRO A 67 -8.83 6.47 5.98
CA PRO A 67 -8.68 7.39 7.10
C PRO A 67 -7.61 6.98 8.13
N LEU A 68 -7.41 5.67 8.36
CA LEU A 68 -6.66 5.18 9.53
C LEU A 68 -5.35 4.49 9.16
N HIS A 69 -5.39 3.53 8.25
CA HIS A 69 -4.25 2.64 7.99
C HIS A 69 -3.50 3.07 6.72
N ASN A 70 -3.13 4.34 6.69
CA ASN A 70 -2.39 4.98 5.61
C ASN A 70 -0.89 5.15 5.92
N SER A 71 -0.46 4.91 7.16
CA SER A 71 0.93 4.99 7.60
C SER A 71 1.60 3.63 7.80
N LEU A 72 2.93 3.58 7.60
CA LEU A 72 3.77 2.41 7.91
C LEU A 72 4.05 2.38 9.42
N LEU A 73 3.81 1.24 10.08
CA LEU A 73 3.99 1.11 11.54
C LEU A 73 5.47 1.07 11.92
N HIS A 74 6.26 0.30 11.19
CA HIS A 74 7.71 0.11 11.35
C HIS A 74 8.51 1.14 10.55
N ARG A 75 7.84 2.04 9.81
CA ARG A 75 8.45 3.14 9.04
C ARG A 75 9.57 2.69 8.09
N GLN A 76 9.45 1.50 7.52
CA GLN A 76 10.42 0.96 6.55
C GLN A 76 9.83 0.93 5.14
N TYR A 77 9.23 -0.19 4.75
CA TYR A 77 8.78 -0.45 3.38
C TYR A 77 7.38 -1.07 3.35
N GLY A 78 6.65 -0.84 2.27
CA GLY A 78 5.35 -1.48 2.09
C GLY A 78 4.74 -1.24 0.71
N ILE A 79 3.54 -1.79 0.52
CA ILE A 79 2.70 -1.54 -0.64
C ILE A 79 1.50 -0.71 -0.20
N ILE A 80 1.30 0.44 -0.84
CA ILE A 80 0.13 1.30 -0.65
C ILE A 80 -0.79 1.19 -1.87
N ALA A 81 -2.09 1.09 -1.64
CA ALA A 81 -3.08 1.18 -2.70
C ALA A 81 -3.24 2.64 -3.13
N THR A 82 -3.11 2.94 -4.43
CA THR A 82 -3.41 4.28 -4.97
C THR A 82 -4.84 4.36 -5.51
N GLY A 83 -5.48 3.21 -5.78
CA GLY A 83 -6.88 3.10 -6.15
C GLY A 83 -7.68 2.19 -5.22
N GLY A 84 -9.01 2.36 -5.21
CA GLY A 84 -9.92 1.48 -4.47
C GLY A 84 -10.25 0.20 -5.24
N GLY A 85 -10.48 -0.90 -4.53
CA GLY A 85 -10.81 -2.18 -5.15
C GLY A 85 -11.14 -3.30 -4.17
N ARG A 86 -11.43 -4.50 -4.70
CA ARG A 86 -11.72 -5.70 -3.91
C ARG A 86 -10.60 -6.71 -4.01
N MET A 87 -10.07 -7.14 -2.88
CA MET A 87 -9.15 -8.28 -2.80
C MET A 87 -9.93 -9.56 -2.52
N ARG A 88 -9.81 -10.53 -3.43
CA ARG A 88 -10.31 -11.90 -3.21
C ARG A 88 -9.23 -12.72 -2.52
N TYR A 89 -9.61 -13.84 -1.91
CA TYR A 89 -8.69 -14.79 -1.28
C TYR A 89 -7.48 -15.16 -2.17
N GLY A 90 -7.69 -15.39 -3.47
CA GLY A 90 -6.60 -15.70 -4.40
C GLY A 90 -5.52 -14.61 -4.50
N HIS A 91 -5.89 -13.33 -4.31
CA HIS A 91 -4.91 -12.24 -4.28
C HIS A 91 -4.08 -12.27 -2.99
N PHE A 92 -4.66 -12.65 -1.85
CA PHE A 92 -3.91 -12.83 -0.61
C PHE A 92 -2.86 -13.93 -0.74
N GLU A 93 -3.24 -15.08 -1.32
CA GLU A 93 -2.30 -16.18 -1.56
C GLU A 93 -1.22 -15.80 -2.57
N MET A 94 -1.57 -15.07 -3.64
CA MET A 94 -0.60 -14.56 -4.61
C MET A 94 0.43 -13.65 -3.94
N VAL A 95 0.00 -12.70 -3.10
CA VAL A 95 0.89 -11.80 -2.36
C VAL A 95 1.75 -12.59 -1.37
N ARG A 96 1.16 -13.51 -0.60
CA ARG A 96 1.85 -14.33 0.40
C ARG A 96 2.95 -15.18 -0.24
N LEU A 97 2.64 -15.85 -1.35
CA LEU A 97 3.61 -16.66 -2.10
C LEU A 97 4.64 -15.78 -2.82
N GLY A 98 4.23 -14.64 -3.37
CA GLY A 98 5.12 -13.71 -4.06
C GLY A 98 6.21 -13.16 -3.16
N ILE A 99 5.83 -12.73 -1.95
CA ILE A 99 6.76 -12.25 -0.92
C ILE A 99 7.52 -13.42 -0.30
N GLY A 100 6.83 -14.50 0.08
CA GLY A 100 7.41 -15.63 0.79
C GLY A 100 8.52 -16.37 0.01
N ARG A 101 8.57 -16.26 -1.32
CA ARG A 101 9.65 -16.83 -2.16
C ARG A 101 10.96 -16.03 -2.12
N LYS A 102 10.91 -14.74 -1.82
CA LYS A 102 12.06 -13.83 -1.88
C LYS A 102 12.43 -13.23 -0.51
N LEU A 103 11.67 -13.57 0.54
CA LEU A 103 11.84 -13.03 1.88
C LEU A 103 12.91 -13.81 2.65
N ASP A 104 13.96 -13.10 3.09
CA ASP A 104 15.00 -13.64 3.97
C ASP A 104 14.54 -13.64 5.43
N VAL A 105 14.07 -14.78 5.91
CA VAL A 105 13.47 -14.99 7.24
C VAL A 105 14.36 -14.49 8.41
N ASN A 106 15.68 -14.56 8.26
CA ASN A 106 16.63 -14.19 9.32
C ASN A 106 16.85 -12.67 9.41
N ARG A 107 16.62 -11.94 8.30
CA ARG A 107 16.90 -10.51 8.19
C ARG A 107 15.63 -9.66 8.07
N MET A 108 14.54 -10.26 7.62
CA MET A 108 13.32 -9.57 7.19
C MET A 108 12.08 -10.24 7.76
N PHE A 109 11.04 -9.44 7.96
CA PHE A 109 9.70 -9.89 8.27
C PHE A 109 8.67 -9.17 7.42
N ALA A 110 7.54 -9.83 7.18
CA ALA A 110 6.43 -9.29 6.40
C ALA A 110 5.13 -9.41 7.18
N LEU A 111 4.35 -8.33 7.18
CA LEU A 111 3.10 -8.22 7.92
C LEU A 111 1.94 -7.83 7.03
N TRP A 112 0.81 -8.47 7.28
CA TRP A 112 -0.46 -8.01 6.74
C TRP A 112 -0.93 -6.79 7.52
N ARG A 113 -1.26 -5.72 6.79
CA ARG A 113 -1.94 -4.56 7.36
C ARG A 113 -3.45 -4.62 7.18
N ILE A 114 -3.93 -5.50 6.29
CA ILE A 114 -5.34 -5.68 5.97
C ILE A 114 -5.95 -6.91 6.64
N ASP A 115 -7.26 -6.86 6.84
CA ASP A 115 -8.03 -7.95 7.39
C ASP A 115 -8.28 -9.06 6.37
N ALA A 116 -8.58 -10.25 6.90
CA ALA A 116 -9.04 -11.36 6.09
C ALA A 116 -10.34 -11.02 5.35
N PRO A 117 -10.64 -11.70 4.22
CA PRO A 117 -11.88 -11.52 3.47
C PRO A 117 -13.13 -11.64 4.36
N TRP A 118 -13.90 -10.56 4.46
CA TRP A 118 -15.08 -10.48 5.32
C TRP A 118 -16.35 -10.04 4.58
N GLN A 119 -16.24 -9.30 3.47
CA GLN A 119 -17.41 -8.82 2.73
C GLN A 119 -17.95 -9.96 1.85
N PRO A 120 -19.21 -10.43 2.06
CA PRO A 120 -19.78 -11.49 1.24
C PRO A 120 -20.20 -10.96 -0.14
N VAL A 121 -19.81 -11.68 -1.19
CA VAL A 121 -20.24 -11.43 -2.57
C VAL A 121 -21.22 -12.52 -2.97
N THR A 122 -22.46 -12.14 -3.27
CA THR A 122 -23.49 -13.09 -3.71
C THR A 122 -23.54 -13.21 -5.23
N LYS A 123 -23.75 -14.43 -5.74
CA LYS A 123 -23.93 -14.72 -7.16
C LYS A 123 -25.18 -15.60 -7.34
N LYS A 124 -25.96 -15.35 -8.40
CA LYS A 124 -27.04 -16.25 -8.82
C LYS A 124 -26.47 -17.34 -9.71
N GLY A 125 -27.12 -18.51 -9.72
CA GLY A 125 -26.77 -19.59 -10.65
C GLY A 125 -26.85 -19.12 -12.11
N GLN A 126 -25.99 -19.67 -12.95
CA GLN A 126 -26.02 -19.39 -14.39
C GLN A 126 -27.33 -19.89 -14.99
N GLY A 127 -27.93 -19.11 -15.91
CA GLY A 127 -29.21 -19.46 -16.56
C GLY A 127 -30.48 -19.11 -15.77
N GLN A 128 -30.36 -18.56 -14.55
CA GLN A 128 -31.52 -18.13 -13.77
C GLN A 128 -32.09 -16.80 -14.28
N ARG A 129 -33.43 -16.66 -14.25
CA ARG A 129 -34.12 -15.41 -14.61
C ARG A 129 -33.92 -14.32 -13.53
N MET A 130 -34.26 -13.09 -13.89
CA MET A 130 -34.34 -11.97 -12.94
C MET A 130 -35.47 -12.22 -11.92
N GLY A 131 -35.36 -11.66 -10.71
CA GLY A 131 -36.31 -11.93 -9.61
C GLY A 131 -35.89 -13.11 -8.71
N GLY A 132 -36.79 -13.61 -7.85
CA GLY A 132 -36.50 -14.77 -6.97
C GLY A 132 -35.54 -14.47 -5.80
N GLY A 133 -35.41 -13.21 -5.41
CA GLY A 133 -34.56 -12.81 -4.29
C GLY A 133 -33.05 -12.83 -4.57
N LYS A 134 -32.26 -12.84 -3.49
CA LYS A 134 -30.80 -12.71 -3.54
C LYS A 134 -30.11 -14.07 -3.54
N GLY A 135 -29.15 -14.25 -4.44
CA GLY A 135 -28.37 -15.49 -4.59
C GLY A 135 -27.59 -15.91 -3.33
N ALA A 136 -26.98 -17.09 -3.40
CA ALA A 136 -26.08 -17.59 -2.37
C ALA A 136 -24.78 -16.78 -2.34
N ILE A 137 -24.03 -16.86 -1.23
CA ILE A 137 -22.70 -16.27 -1.10
C ILE A 137 -21.73 -17.15 -1.90
N ASP A 138 -21.01 -16.53 -2.83
CA ASP A 138 -20.06 -17.20 -3.72
C ASP A 138 -18.64 -17.18 -3.11
N HIS A 139 -18.19 -16.00 -2.69
CA HIS A 139 -16.91 -15.82 -2.02
C HIS A 139 -16.91 -14.55 -1.16
N TYR A 140 -15.87 -14.41 -0.34
CA TYR A 140 -15.63 -13.22 0.47
C TYR A 140 -14.50 -12.39 -0.14
N VAL A 141 -14.57 -11.08 0.08
CA VAL A 141 -13.58 -10.10 -0.35
C VAL A 141 -13.26 -9.11 0.75
N THR A 142 -12.08 -8.50 0.67
CA THR A 142 -11.73 -7.33 1.48
C THR A 142 -11.80 -6.08 0.59
N PRO A 143 -12.71 -5.13 0.85
CA PRO A 143 -12.72 -3.85 0.14
C PRO A 143 -11.57 -2.97 0.65
N ILE A 144 -10.87 -2.33 -0.28
CA ILE A 144 -9.69 -1.49 -0.05
C ILE A 144 -9.97 -0.10 -0.61
N LYS A 145 -9.58 0.94 0.15
CA LYS A 145 -9.61 2.34 -0.28
C LYS A 145 -8.25 2.83 -0.76
N ALA A 146 -8.25 3.95 -1.48
CA ALA A 146 -7.02 4.63 -1.86
C ALA A 146 -6.27 5.14 -0.61
N GLY A 147 -4.95 5.02 -0.59
CA GLY A 147 -4.09 5.33 0.54
C GLY A 147 -3.94 4.21 1.57
N ARG A 148 -4.58 3.05 1.39
CA ARG A 148 -4.49 1.93 2.35
C ARG A 148 -3.19 1.14 2.18
N VAL A 149 -2.46 0.94 3.27
CA VAL A 149 -1.30 0.03 3.31
C VAL A 149 -1.80 -1.43 3.32
N ILE A 150 -1.29 -2.24 2.40
CA ILE A 150 -1.69 -3.63 2.18
C ILE A 150 -0.78 -4.58 2.95
N VAL A 151 0.51 -4.50 2.63
CA VAL A 151 1.58 -5.28 3.25
C VAL A 151 2.70 -4.35 3.64
N GLU A 152 3.32 -4.67 4.76
CA GLU A 152 4.48 -3.99 5.28
C GLU A 152 5.63 -4.98 5.40
N ILE A 153 6.84 -4.53 5.06
CA ILE A 153 8.07 -5.31 5.21
C ILE A 153 9.01 -4.50 6.09
N GLY A 154 9.51 -5.17 7.12
CA GLY A 154 10.49 -4.64 8.04
C GLY A 154 11.70 -5.56 8.18
N GLY A 155 12.76 -5.07 8.82
CA GLY A 155 13.97 -5.83 9.10
C GLY A 155 15.24 -5.06 8.81
N ASN A 156 16.36 -5.76 8.74
CA ASN A 156 17.65 -5.22 8.32
C ASN A 156 17.84 -5.43 6.81
N CYS A 157 17.07 -4.68 6.03
CA CYS A 157 17.04 -4.75 4.58
C CYS A 157 17.10 -3.38 3.92
N GLU A 158 17.69 -3.35 2.72
CA GLU A 158 17.77 -2.15 1.91
C GLU A 158 16.61 -2.07 0.92
N PHE A 159 16.24 -0.84 0.53
CA PHE A 159 15.15 -0.64 -0.41
C PHE A 159 15.40 -1.30 -1.77
N SER A 160 16.67 -1.41 -2.19
CA SER A 160 17.11 -2.08 -3.42
C SER A 160 16.74 -3.56 -3.45
N GLU A 161 16.86 -4.26 -2.32
CA GLU A 161 16.50 -5.68 -2.17
C GLU A 161 14.97 -5.87 -2.20
N VAL A 162 14.24 -4.98 -1.50
CA VAL A 162 12.79 -5.12 -1.27
C VAL A 162 11.95 -4.66 -2.45
N LYS A 163 12.36 -3.58 -3.13
CA LYS A 163 11.63 -2.94 -4.23
C LYS A 163 11.20 -3.93 -5.34
N PRO A 164 12.09 -4.73 -5.96
CA PRO A 164 11.70 -5.60 -7.08
C PRO A 164 10.74 -6.72 -6.67
N MET A 165 10.80 -7.17 -5.41
CA MET A 165 9.83 -8.13 -4.87
C MET A 165 8.45 -7.48 -4.71
N LEU A 166 8.39 -6.31 -4.08
CA LEU A 166 7.13 -5.60 -3.85
C LEU A 166 6.49 -5.11 -5.15
N GLU A 167 7.27 -4.68 -6.13
CA GLU A 167 6.77 -4.24 -7.45
C GLU A 167 6.09 -5.39 -8.19
N MET A 168 6.72 -6.57 -8.21
CA MET A 168 6.15 -7.77 -8.82
C MET A 168 4.77 -8.10 -8.23
N VAL A 169 4.60 -7.91 -6.93
CA VAL A 169 3.33 -8.15 -6.24
C VAL A 169 2.33 -7.03 -6.51
N ALA A 170 2.77 -5.77 -6.47
CA ALA A 170 1.93 -4.60 -6.72
C ALA A 170 1.28 -4.66 -8.12
N HIS A 171 2.02 -5.08 -9.14
CA HIS A 171 1.49 -5.23 -10.51
C HIS A 171 0.41 -6.31 -10.65
N LYS A 172 0.38 -7.29 -9.74
CA LYS A 172 -0.61 -8.39 -9.75
C LYS A 172 -1.86 -8.06 -8.91
N LEU A 173 -1.87 -6.94 -8.20
CA LEU A 173 -3.03 -6.52 -7.44
C LEU A 173 -4.16 -6.06 -8.39
N PRO A 174 -5.44 -6.23 -7.98
CA PRO A 174 -6.59 -5.86 -8.82
C PRO A 174 -6.84 -4.35 -8.90
N PHE A 175 -6.00 -3.53 -8.27
CA PHE A 175 -6.09 -2.07 -8.24
C PHE A 175 -4.68 -1.49 -8.39
N LYS A 176 -4.61 -0.20 -8.74
CA LYS A 176 -3.34 0.52 -8.79
C LYS A 176 -2.73 0.57 -7.40
N ALA A 177 -1.49 0.12 -7.30
CA ALA A 177 -0.73 0.07 -6.07
C ALA A 177 0.69 0.54 -6.35
N GLU A 178 1.35 1.04 -5.31
CA GLU A 178 2.70 1.57 -5.41
C GLU A 178 3.54 1.06 -4.25
N VAL A 179 4.82 0.82 -4.54
CA VAL A 179 5.80 0.47 -3.52
C VAL A 179 6.30 1.74 -2.87
N VAL A 180 6.30 1.77 -1.54
CA VAL A 180 6.67 2.94 -0.75
C VAL A 180 7.71 2.59 0.30
N SER A 181 8.59 3.55 0.55
CA SER A 181 9.39 3.63 1.77
C SER A 181 8.98 4.87 2.55
N GLN A 182 9.31 4.93 3.84
CA GLN A 182 9.01 6.09 4.67
C GLN A 182 9.53 7.40 4.03
N LYS A 183 10.76 7.39 3.54
CA LYS A 183 11.38 8.54 2.84
C LYS A 183 10.62 8.93 1.58
N ILE A 184 10.11 7.96 0.81
CA ILE A 184 9.31 8.22 -0.39
C ILE A 184 7.96 8.84 -0.02
N MET A 185 7.33 8.38 1.06
CA MET A 185 6.06 8.94 1.53
C MET A 185 6.22 10.38 2.01
N GLU A 186 7.25 10.67 2.81
CA GLU A 186 7.57 12.02 3.29
C GLU A 186 7.82 12.97 2.12
N LYS A 187 8.67 12.57 1.15
CA LYS A 187 8.92 13.36 -0.07
C LYS A 187 7.67 13.63 -0.90
N LYS A 188 6.74 12.68 -0.98
CA LYS A 188 5.46 12.88 -1.69
C LYS A 188 4.58 13.88 -0.97
N ALA A 189 4.49 13.79 0.35
CA ALA A 189 3.73 14.74 1.16
C ALA A 189 4.31 16.16 1.04
N GLU A 190 5.64 16.31 1.14
CA GLU A 190 6.33 17.58 0.92
C GLU A 190 6.09 18.12 -0.49
N LYS A 191 6.12 17.24 -1.50
CA LYS A 191 5.83 17.61 -2.88
C LYS A 191 4.39 18.11 -3.06
N GLU A 192 3.40 17.42 -2.49
CA GLU A 192 2.00 17.86 -2.56
C GLU A 192 1.80 19.22 -1.86
N LEU A 193 2.41 19.43 -0.69
CA LEU A 193 2.37 20.72 0.02
C LEU A 193 3.05 21.83 -0.76
N ARG A 194 4.18 21.52 -1.40
CA ARG A 194 4.90 22.46 -2.27
C ARG A 194 4.05 22.84 -3.48
N GLU A 195 3.45 21.86 -4.16
CA GLU A 195 2.57 22.10 -5.30
C GLU A 195 1.33 22.93 -4.91
N GLU A 196 0.76 22.71 -3.72
CA GLU A 196 -0.34 23.53 -3.21
C GLU A 196 0.07 24.97 -2.92
N ARG A 197 1.25 25.17 -2.31
CA ARG A 197 1.79 26.51 -2.01
C ARG A 197 2.19 27.27 -3.27
N ASP A 198 2.83 26.58 -4.22
CA ASP A 198 3.35 27.17 -5.46
C ASP A 198 2.24 27.32 -6.53
N ASN A 199 1.02 26.87 -6.26
CA ASN A 199 -0.11 26.97 -7.19
C ASN A 199 -0.54 28.45 -7.39
N LEU A 200 -0.24 28.98 -8.57
CA LEU A 200 -0.60 30.35 -8.97
C LEU A 200 -2.09 30.53 -9.33
N ASN A 201 -2.82 29.44 -9.60
CA ASN A 201 -4.21 29.54 -10.02
C ASN A 201 -5.11 29.92 -8.83
N PRO A 202 -5.77 31.10 -8.88
CA PRO A 202 -6.66 31.53 -7.79
C PRO A 202 -7.89 30.63 -7.65
N TYR A 203 -8.33 29.99 -8.74
CA TYR A 203 -9.51 29.13 -8.77
C TYR A 203 -9.13 27.66 -8.58
N THR A 204 -8.85 27.29 -7.32
CA THR A 204 -8.69 25.88 -6.96
C THR A 204 -10.03 25.16 -7.02
N PHE A 205 -10.03 23.86 -7.34
CA PHE A 205 -11.25 23.05 -7.34
C PHE A 205 -11.97 23.11 -5.99
N LYS A 206 -11.19 23.13 -4.89
CA LYS A 206 -11.70 23.32 -3.53
C LYS A 206 -12.47 24.64 -3.38
N TYR A 207 -11.87 25.74 -3.83
CA TYR A 207 -12.47 27.08 -3.77
C TYR A 207 -13.76 27.16 -4.60
N VAL A 208 -13.75 26.68 -5.84
CA VAL A 208 -14.91 26.68 -6.74
C VAL A 208 -16.09 25.94 -6.12
N VAL A 209 -15.84 24.75 -5.57
CA VAL A 209 -16.86 23.89 -4.96
C VAL A 209 -17.42 24.50 -3.67
N GLN A 210 -16.57 25.06 -2.81
CA GLN A 210 -17.00 25.66 -1.53
C GLN A 210 -17.91 26.87 -1.74
N ASN A 211 -17.59 27.71 -2.73
CA ASN A 211 -18.36 28.92 -3.04
C ASN A 211 -19.56 28.65 -3.97
N ASN A 212 -19.83 27.39 -4.34
CA ASN A 212 -20.88 27.01 -5.30
C ASN A 212 -20.83 27.85 -6.59
N MET A 213 -19.63 28.12 -7.10
CA MET A 213 -19.47 28.98 -8.27
C MET A 213 -20.16 28.35 -9.50
N GLY A 214 -20.93 29.15 -10.23
CA GLY A 214 -21.68 28.68 -11.39
C GLY A 214 -22.75 27.62 -11.06
N GLY A 215 -23.16 27.48 -9.80
CA GLY A 215 -24.11 26.45 -9.38
C GLY A 215 -23.56 25.03 -9.46
N CYS A 216 -22.23 24.86 -9.41
CA CYS A 216 -21.57 23.57 -9.62
C CYS A 216 -22.04 22.48 -8.65
N GLN A 217 -22.51 22.83 -7.44
CA GLN A 217 -23.01 21.86 -6.45
C GLN A 217 -24.26 21.11 -6.93
N ASN A 218 -24.99 21.64 -7.91
CA ASN A 218 -26.16 20.98 -8.49
C ASN A 218 -25.77 19.83 -9.43
N TRP A 219 -24.54 19.82 -9.95
CA TRP A 219 -24.10 18.87 -10.98
C TRP A 219 -23.03 17.89 -10.49
N ILE A 220 -22.24 18.26 -9.46
CA ILE A 220 -21.21 17.38 -8.88
C ILE A 220 -21.83 16.42 -7.86
N SER A 221 -21.19 15.26 -7.65
CA SER A 221 -21.68 14.34 -6.62
C SER A 221 -21.34 14.86 -5.20
N PRO A 222 -22.13 14.49 -4.18
CA PRO A 222 -21.85 14.89 -2.80
C PRO A 222 -20.46 14.45 -2.28
N TYR A 223 -19.88 13.42 -2.89
CA TYR A 223 -18.53 12.94 -2.55
C TYR A 223 -17.44 13.79 -3.18
N ASP A 224 -17.67 14.35 -4.37
CA ASP A 224 -16.73 15.27 -5.01
C ASP A 224 -16.74 16.61 -4.29
N ARG A 225 -17.88 17.00 -3.70
CA ARG A 225 -17.96 18.08 -2.72
C ARG A 225 -17.11 17.82 -1.48
N LYS A 226 -17.05 16.56 -1.02
CA LYS A 226 -16.31 16.17 0.19
C LYS A 226 -14.79 16.09 -0.05
N TRP A 227 -14.37 15.59 -1.21
CA TRP A 227 -12.97 15.28 -1.51
C TRP A 227 -12.35 16.15 -2.60
N PHE A 228 -13.07 17.16 -3.06
CA PHE A 228 -12.59 18.17 -4.01
C PHE A 228 -11.99 17.54 -5.28
N GLY A 229 -12.66 16.52 -5.82
CA GLY A 229 -12.27 15.87 -7.08
C GLY A 229 -11.02 14.99 -7.02
N LYS A 230 -10.35 14.86 -5.86
CA LYS A 230 -9.15 14.02 -5.71
C LYS A 230 -9.42 12.51 -5.80
N HIS A 231 -10.66 12.10 -5.54
CA HIS A 231 -11.06 10.68 -5.56
C HIS A 231 -12.33 10.51 -6.40
N GLN A 232 -12.17 9.91 -7.57
CA GLN A 232 -13.26 9.60 -8.50
C GLN A 232 -13.68 8.12 -8.38
#